data_AF-A0A6P7T6Y0-F1
#
_entry.id   AF-A0A6P7T6Y0-F1
#
_cell.length_a   1.000
_cell.length_b   1.000
_cell.length_c   1.000
_cell.angle_alpha   90.00
_cell.angle_beta   90.00
_cell.angle_gamma   90.00
#
_symmetry.space_group_name_H-M   'P 1'
#
loop_
_entity.id
_entity.type
_entity.pdbx_description
1 polymer ?
#
loop_
_entity_poly.entity_id
_entity_poly.type
_entity_poly.pdbx_seq_one_letter_code
_entity_poly.pdbx_strand_id
1 'polypeptide(L)'
;MQMFDISEITLKELDYRVPVSLTITEDGFITALVGYFDVIFDGPNMNPVTFSTGPLSTPTHWKQTVFLIDPEIPVKKDDVLTGTLTCMKNRKSPRTLVVQLTIADRFASYIIE
;
A
#
# COMPACT_ATOMS: atom_id res chain seq x y z
N MET A 1 -6.62 2.96 0.33
CA MET A 1 -5.94 3.54 -0.85
C MET A 1 -5.60 4.99 -0.52
N GLN A 2 -4.40 5.45 -0.82
CA GLN A 2 -3.97 6.84 -0.61
C GLN A 2 -3.70 7.47 -1.98
N MET A 3 -4.14 8.71 -2.17
CA MET A 3 -3.93 9.48 -3.39
C MET A 3 -3.19 10.76 -3.06
N PHE A 4 -2.26 11.13 -3.92
CA PHE A 4 -1.43 12.32 -3.75
C PHE A 4 -1.49 13.17 -5.01
N ASP A 5 -1.99 14.40 -4.87
CA ASP A 5 -1.84 15.43 -5.89
C ASP A 5 -0.52 16.17 -5.66
N ILE A 6 0.42 16.00 -6.58
CA ILE A 6 1.77 16.60 -6.47
C ILE A 6 1.70 18.13 -6.46
N SER A 7 0.64 18.74 -7.00
CA SER A 7 0.48 20.21 -7.04
C SER A 7 -0.03 20.82 -5.74
N GLU A 8 -0.69 20.02 -4.87
CA GLU A 8 -1.32 20.51 -3.63
C GLU A 8 -0.66 19.95 -2.36
N ILE A 9 -0.06 18.76 -2.43
CA ILE A 9 0.43 18.04 -1.26
C ILE A 9 1.57 18.75 -0.52
N THR A 10 1.54 18.69 0.81
CA THR A 10 2.61 19.16 1.68
C THR A 10 3.49 18.02 2.19
N LEU A 11 4.73 18.35 2.60
CA LEU A 11 5.65 17.36 3.20
C LEU A 11 5.08 16.67 4.45
N LYS A 12 4.17 17.33 5.18
CA LYS A 12 3.54 16.75 6.37
C LYS A 12 2.56 15.65 6.02
N GLU A 13 1.92 15.72 4.85
CA GLU A 13 0.93 14.74 4.38
C GLU A 13 1.60 13.47 3.81
N LEU A 14 2.93 13.48 3.64
CA LEU A 14 3.70 12.29 3.31
C LEU A 14 3.83 11.32 4.51
N ASP A 15 3.61 11.80 5.73
CA ASP A 15 3.39 10.96 6.90
C ASP A 15 1.87 10.78 7.07
N TYR A 16 1.35 9.62 6.68
CA TYR A 16 -0.10 9.39 6.58
C TYR A 16 -0.54 8.07 7.22
N ARG A 17 -1.83 8.03 7.58
CA ARG A 17 -2.52 6.85 8.12
C ARG A 17 -3.83 6.65 7.36
N VAL A 18 -4.03 5.46 6.79
CA VAL A 18 -5.21 5.13 5.98
C VAL A 18 -5.84 3.81 6.42
N PRO A 19 -7.18 3.70 6.43
CA PRO A 19 -7.84 2.43 6.66
C PRO A 19 -7.56 1.47 5.50
N VAL A 20 -7.46 0.18 5.84
CA VAL A 20 -7.41 -0.93 4.89
C VAL A 20 -8.72 -1.69 5.01
N SER A 21 -9.33 -2.00 3.87
CA SER A 21 -10.54 -2.83 3.77
C SER A 21 -10.43 -3.65 2.50
N LEU A 22 -10.24 -4.95 2.63
CA LEU A 22 -10.05 -5.88 1.52
C LEU A 22 -11.11 -6.98 1.58
N THR A 23 -11.85 -7.17 0.50
CA THR A 23 -12.83 -8.26 0.39
C THR A 23 -12.13 -9.51 -0.12
N ILE A 24 -12.27 -10.60 0.62
CA ILE A 24 -11.67 -11.88 0.31
C ILE A 24 -12.44 -12.55 -0.83
N THR A 25 -11.74 -12.99 -1.86
CA THR A 25 -12.36 -13.57 -3.05
C THR A 25 -12.48 -15.10 -2.99
N GLU A 26 -11.65 -15.74 -2.17
CA GLU A 26 -11.53 -17.19 -2.06
C GLU A 26 -11.13 -17.61 -0.64
N ASP A 27 -11.57 -18.79 -0.21
CA ASP A 27 -11.15 -19.39 1.06
C ASP A 27 -9.64 -19.65 1.06
N GLY A 28 -8.97 -19.42 2.19
CA GLY A 28 -7.55 -19.73 2.30
C GLY A 28 -6.85 -19.10 3.50
N PHE A 29 -5.56 -18.85 3.32
CA PHE A 29 -4.68 -18.24 4.32
C PHE A 29 -3.96 -17.04 3.71
N ILE A 30 -4.12 -15.87 4.32
CA ILE A 30 -3.38 -14.67 3.94
C ILE A 30 -2.01 -14.70 4.61
N THR A 31 -0.96 -14.79 3.80
CA THR A 31 0.45 -14.82 4.24
C THR A 31 1.16 -13.49 4.04
N ALA A 32 0.61 -12.59 3.21
CA ALA A 32 1.17 -11.27 2.96
C ALA A 32 0.13 -10.30 2.41
N LEU A 33 0.39 -9.00 2.56
CA LEU A 33 -0.20 -7.95 1.72
C LEU A 33 0.80 -7.45 0.69
N VAL A 34 0.30 -7.03 -0.46
CA VAL A 34 1.11 -6.47 -1.54
C VAL A 34 0.74 -5.00 -1.75
N GLY A 35 1.73 -4.12 -1.63
CA GLY A 35 1.62 -2.70 -1.96
C GLY A 35 2.20 -2.41 -3.35
N TYR A 36 1.51 -1.56 -4.10
CA TYR A 36 1.95 -1.03 -5.39
C TYR A 36 1.39 0.38 -5.56
N PHE A 37 1.81 1.08 -6.60
CA PHE A 37 1.30 2.41 -6.92
C PHE A 37 0.97 2.54 -8.41
N ASP A 38 0.07 3.48 -8.68
CA ASP A 38 -0.27 3.94 -10.02
C ASP A 38 0.18 5.38 -10.15
N VAL A 39 0.59 5.77 -11.36
CA VAL A 39 0.94 7.17 -11.68
C VAL A 39 0.03 7.64 -12.79
N ILE A 40 -0.54 8.82 -12.59
CA ILE A 40 -1.42 9.49 -13.53
C ILE A 40 -0.76 10.81 -13.91
N PHE A 41 -0.49 10.97 -15.21
CA PHE A 41 -0.11 12.24 -15.80
C PHE A 41 -1.34 12.81 -16.50
N ASP A 42 -2.06 13.68 -15.82
CA ASP A 42 -3.15 14.47 -16.36
C ASP A 42 -2.79 15.95 -16.39
N GLY A 43 -3.36 16.69 -17.33
CA GLY A 43 -3.05 18.09 -17.52
C GLY A 43 -3.95 18.75 -18.56
N PRO A 44 -4.05 20.08 -18.57
CA PRO A 44 -4.91 20.78 -19.51
C PRO A 44 -4.51 20.48 -20.96
N ASN A 45 -5.49 20.13 -21.80
CA ASN A 45 -5.31 19.87 -23.23
C ASN A 45 -4.40 18.67 -23.58
N MET A 46 -4.27 17.68 -22.69
CA MET A 46 -3.53 16.44 -22.94
C MET A 46 -4.44 15.22 -22.70
N ASN A 47 -4.18 14.12 -23.42
CA ASN A 47 -4.77 12.83 -23.08
C ASN A 47 -4.03 12.24 -21.85
N PRO A 48 -4.73 11.86 -20.78
CA PRO A 48 -4.08 11.30 -19.60
C PRO A 48 -3.21 10.09 -19.94
N VAL A 49 -2.00 10.07 -19.43
CA VAL A 49 -1.10 8.92 -19.53
C VAL A 49 -0.98 8.29 -18.15
N THR A 50 -1.26 6.99 -18.06
CA THR A 50 -1.24 6.27 -16.80
C THR A 50 -0.40 5.01 -16.90
N PHE A 51 0.28 4.66 -15.82
CA PHE A 51 0.83 3.31 -15.67
C PHE A 51 0.66 2.82 -14.25
N SER A 52 0.62 1.50 -14.11
CA SER A 52 0.46 0.81 -12.83
C SER A 52 1.65 -0.12 -12.59
N THR A 53 2.09 -0.20 -11.34
CA THR A 53 3.06 -1.19 -10.88
C THR A 53 2.40 -2.43 -10.27
N GLY A 54 1.06 -2.52 -10.34
CA GLY A 54 0.29 -3.61 -9.78
C GLY A 54 0.61 -4.98 -10.39
N PRO A 55 0.32 -6.07 -9.66
CA PRO A 55 0.66 -7.43 -10.08
C PRO A 55 -0.12 -7.92 -11.32
N LEU A 56 -1.24 -7.24 -11.65
CA LEU A 56 -2.06 -7.53 -12.84
C LEU A 56 -1.67 -6.67 -14.05
N SER A 57 -0.68 -5.79 -13.89
CA SER A 57 -0.20 -4.85 -14.91
C SER A 57 1.12 -5.35 -15.53
N THR A 58 1.56 -4.72 -16.62
CA THR A 58 2.88 -5.02 -17.21
C THR A 58 3.99 -4.81 -16.18
N PRO A 59 4.91 -5.77 -15.97
CA PRO A 59 5.97 -5.63 -14.98
C PRO A 59 6.83 -4.40 -15.20
N THR A 60 7.15 -3.71 -14.11
CA THR A 60 8.07 -2.57 -14.09
C THR A 60 9.29 -2.88 -13.23
N HIS A 61 10.34 -2.06 -13.30
CA HIS A 61 11.52 -2.23 -12.45
C HIS A 61 11.24 -2.07 -10.95
N TRP A 62 10.16 -1.37 -10.58
CA TRP A 62 9.73 -1.21 -9.18
C TRP A 62 9.17 -2.49 -8.57
N LYS A 63 8.69 -3.43 -9.39
CA LYS A 63 7.95 -4.61 -8.92
C LYS A 63 6.83 -4.19 -7.96
N GLN A 64 6.66 -4.92 -6.85
CA GLN A 64 5.72 -4.63 -5.77
C GLN A 64 6.43 -4.75 -4.41
N THR A 65 5.88 -4.10 -3.39
CA THR A 65 6.33 -4.23 -2.00
C THR A 65 5.50 -5.29 -1.30
N VAL A 66 6.15 -6.24 -0.62
CA VAL A 66 5.48 -7.35 0.07
C VAL A 66 5.60 -7.16 1.58
N PHE A 67 4.47 -7.17 2.27
CA PHE A 67 4.36 -7.10 3.72
C PHE A 67 3.94 -8.48 4.24
N LEU A 68 4.93 -9.28 4.67
CA LEU A 68 4.69 -10.63 5.19
C LEU A 68 3.91 -10.58 6.51
N ILE A 69 2.94 -11.48 6.66
CA ILE A 69 2.11 -11.63 7.85
C ILE A 69 2.39 -13.00 8.46
N ASP A 70 2.83 -13.00 9.73
CA ASP A 70 3.13 -14.20 10.50
C ASP A 70 2.53 -14.07 11.92
N PRO A 71 1.69 -15.01 12.39
CA PRO A 71 1.16 -16.17 11.66
C PRO A 71 0.26 -15.75 10.48
N GLU A 72 -0.07 -16.68 9.59
CA GLU A 72 -1.02 -16.45 8.49
C GLU A 72 -2.47 -16.25 8.98
N ILE A 73 -3.30 -15.50 8.23
CA ILE A 73 -4.69 -15.22 8.61
C ILE A 73 -5.62 -16.20 7.87
N PRO A 74 -6.32 -17.12 8.55
CA PRO A 74 -7.35 -17.92 7.89
C PRO A 74 -8.52 -17.03 7.51
N VAL A 75 -9.00 -17.16 6.27
CA VAL A 75 -10.08 -16.35 5.71
C VAL A 75 -11.06 -17.19 4.90
N LYS A 76 -12.30 -16.72 4.82
CA LYS A 76 -13.34 -17.25 3.95
C LYS A 76 -13.68 -16.25 2.86
N LYS A 77 -14.12 -16.76 1.71
CA LYS A 77 -14.70 -15.93 0.65
C LYS A 77 -15.78 -15.02 1.25
N ASP A 78 -15.80 -13.78 0.76
CA ASP A 78 -16.69 -12.68 1.17
C ASP A 78 -16.40 -12.10 2.56
N ASP A 79 -15.40 -12.60 3.31
CA ASP A 79 -14.89 -11.91 4.50
C ASP A 79 -14.35 -10.53 4.11
N VAL A 80 -14.48 -9.56 5.04
CA VAL A 80 -13.88 -8.23 4.89
C VAL A 80 -12.75 -8.08 5.89
N LEU A 81 -11.53 -8.14 5.37
CA LEU A 81 -10.32 -7.94 6.16
C LEU A 81 -10.08 -6.44 6.34
N THR A 82 -10.23 -5.97 7.58
CA THR A 82 -10.07 -4.54 7.92
C THR A 82 -8.80 -4.29 8.73
N GLY A 83 -8.30 -3.06 8.62
CA GLY A 83 -7.05 -2.69 9.23
C GLY A 83 -6.68 -1.22 9.05
N THR A 84 -5.43 -0.91 9.32
CA THR A 84 -4.86 0.41 9.12
C THR A 84 -3.41 0.30 8.68
N LEU A 85 -3.04 1.10 7.69
CA LEU A 85 -1.66 1.28 7.27
C LEU A 85 -1.22 2.70 7.64
N THR A 86 -0.07 2.80 8.31
CA THR A 86 0.59 4.08 8.60
C THR A 86 1.94 4.08 7.90
N CYS A 87 2.24 5.09 7.10
CA CYS A 87 3.52 5.26 6.44
C CYS A 87 4.14 6.57 6.93
N MET A 88 5.40 6.51 7.37
CA MET A 88 6.11 7.66 7.93
C MET A 88 7.57 7.67 7.52
N LYS A 89 8.14 8.87 7.41
CA LYS A 89 9.58 9.02 7.23
C LYS A 89 10.36 8.48 8.44
N ASN A 90 11.41 7.69 8.18
CA ASN A 90 12.31 7.27 9.24
C ASN A 90 13.22 8.44 9.67
N ARG A 91 13.14 8.83 10.95
CA ARG A 91 13.96 9.93 11.50
C ARG A 91 15.45 9.58 11.63
N LYS A 92 15.79 8.29 11.72
CA LYS A 92 17.17 7.82 11.86
C LYS A 92 17.85 7.60 10.51
N SER A 93 17.08 7.26 9.48
CA SER A 93 17.57 7.07 8.11
C SER A 93 16.64 7.79 7.14
N PRO A 94 17.00 9.00 6.67
CA PRO A 94 16.06 9.85 5.92
C PRO A 94 15.66 9.31 4.55
N ARG A 95 16.30 8.23 4.07
CA ARG A 95 15.97 7.55 2.81
C ARG A 95 14.99 6.40 2.98
N THR A 96 14.67 6.00 4.22
CA THR A 96 13.79 4.86 4.47
C THR A 96 12.45 5.32 5.02
N LEU A 97 11.43 4.51 4.78
CA LEU A 97 10.10 4.71 5.34
C LEU A 97 9.83 3.61 6.38
N VAL A 98 9.11 3.99 7.42
CA VAL A 98 8.54 3.06 8.39
C VAL A 98 7.08 2.87 8.00
N VAL A 99 6.72 1.63 7.65
CA VAL A 99 5.34 1.23 7.37
C VAL A 99 4.84 0.38 8.52
N GLN A 100 3.80 0.84 9.21
CA GLN A 100 3.12 0.08 10.24
C GLN A 100 1.79 -0.41 9.72
N LEU A 101 1.55 -1.70 9.83
CA LEU A 101 0.34 -2.37 9.40
C LEU A 101 -0.37 -2.95 10.61
N THR A 102 -1.65 -2.64 10.75
CA THR A 102 -2.57 -3.34 11.64
C THR A 102 -3.63 -4.04 10.80
N ILE A 103 -3.81 -5.34 10.94
CA ILE A 103 -4.81 -6.08 10.17
C ILE A 103 -5.24 -7.35 10.93
N ALA A 104 -6.55 -7.61 11.03
CA ALA A 104 -7.10 -8.71 11.84
C ALA A 104 -6.43 -8.85 13.23
N ASP A 105 -6.40 -7.74 13.98
CA ASP A 105 -5.80 -7.64 15.33
C ASP A 105 -4.28 -7.91 15.41
N ARG A 106 -3.59 -8.03 14.28
CA ARG A 106 -2.13 -8.20 14.21
C ARG A 106 -1.48 -6.87 13.90
N PHE A 107 -0.30 -6.66 14.47
CA PHE A 107 0.53 -5.49 14.22
C PHE A 107 1.91 -5.91 13.70
N ALA A 108 2.37 -5.25 12.65
CA ALA A 108 3.73 -5.38 12.13
C ALA A 108 4.29 -4.02 11.72
N SER A 109 5.61 -3.88 11.82
CA SER A 109 6.33 -2.68 11.41
C SER A 109 7.46 -3.08 10.47
N TYR A 110 7.50 -2.44 9.30
CA TYR A 110 8.47 -2.70 8.24
C TYR A 110 9.30 -1.44 8.00
N ILE A 111 10.57 -1.63 7.66
CA ILE A 111 11.43 -0.57 7.14
C ILE A 111 11.60 -0.87 5.65
N ILE A 112 11.22 0.08 4.81
CA ILE A 112 11.36 -0.02 3.35
C ILE A 112 12.39 1.03 2.88
N GLU A 113 13.24 0.64 1.94
CA GLU A 113 14.29 1.47 1.33
C GLU A 113 14.06 1.65 -0.17
#